data_AF-A0A3D9L4Z0-F1
#
_entry.id   AF-A0A3D9L4Z0-F1
#
_cell.length_a   1.000
_cell.length_b   1.000
_cell.length_c   1.000
_cell.angle_alpha   90.00
_cell.angle_beta   90.00
_cell.angle_gamma   90.00
#
_symmetry.space_group_name_H-M   'P 1'
#
loop_
_entity.id
_entity.type
_entity.pdbx_description
1 polymer ?
#
loop_
_entity_poly.entity_id
_entity_poly.type
_entity_poly.pdbx_seq_one_letter_code
_entity_poly.pdbx_strand_id
1 'polypeptide(L)'
;MKLDPGYYKVKRKSRFVGGVTCHYLRVYVEGKKKYIQFDHGLPQEAEDQEDEIIHGYMIVKKITRPVEVKKIQVSVEWQDEDGDSFVMRAKNSYVLKRIFEYFPRVLKAFKV
;
A
#
# COMPACT_ATOMS: atom_id res chain seq x y z
N MET A 1 -20.63 -11.82 -6.26
CA MET A 1 -20.52 -10.46 -6.82
C MET A 1 -19.25 -10.41 -7.64
N LYS A 2 -19.39 -10.19 -8.96
CA LYS A 2 -18.22 -10.08 -9.85
C LYS A 2 -17.79 -8.62 -9.96
N LEU A 3 -16.49 -8.35 -9.84
CA LEU A 3 -15.93 -7.00 -9.89
C LEU A 3 -15.23 -6.72 -11.21
N ASP A 4 -15.57 -5.64 -11.90
CA ASP A 4 -14.78 -5.26 -13.06
C ASP A 4 -13.36 -4.83 -12.66
N PRO A 5 -12.37 -4.93 -13.56
CA PRO A 5 -11.07 -4.33 -13.34
C PRO A 5 -11.19 -2.83 -12.98
N GLY A 6 -10.36 -2.42 -12.02
CA GLY A 6 -10.33 -1.06 -11.50
C GLY A 6 -10.06 -1.02 -10.00
N TYR A 7 -10.32 0.14 -9.44
CA TYR A 7 -10.05 0.40 -8.04
C TYR A 7 -11.34 0.68 -7.28
N TYR A 8 -11.42 0.19 -6.04
CA TYR A 8 -12.61 0.28 -5.22
C TYR A 8 -12.24 0.69 -3.80
N LYS A 9 -13.13 1.47 -3.19
CA LYS A 9 -13.13 1.69 -1.74
C LYS A 9 -14.00 0.62 -1.13
N VAL A 10 -13.45 -0.17 -0.21
CA VAL A 10 -14.21 -1.19 0.53
C VAL A 10 -14.17 -0.92 2.02
N LYS A 11 -15.17 -1.42 2.74
CA LYS A 11 -15.24 -1.35 4.21
C LYS A 11 -15.51 -2.74 4.74
N ARG A 12 -14.87 -3.09 5.86
CA ARG A 12 -15.17 -4.35 6.54
C ARG A 12 -16.61 -4.34 7.05
N LYS A 13 -17.31 -5.47 6.94
CA LYS A 13 -18.64 -5.71 7.54
C LYS A 13 -18.48 -5.84 9.07
N SER A 14 -18.12 -4.77 9.78
CA SER A 14 -18.09 -4.74 11.25
C SER A 14 -19.42 -4.23 11.81
N ARG A 15 -19.89 -4.82 12.91
CA ARG A 15 -21.03 -4.35 13.71
C ARG A 15 -20.66 -3.31 14.78
N PHE A 16 -19.36 -3.03 14.98
CA PHE A 16 -18.89 -2.15 16.06
C PHE A 16 -18.64 -0.72 15.59
N VAL A 17 -19.34 0.22 16.23
CA VAL A 17 -19.27 1.67 16.07
C VAL A 17 -17.97 2.17 16.70
N GLY A 18 -16.84 2.08 16.01
CA GLY A 18 -15.57 2.52 16.61
C GLY A 18 -14.38 2.71 15.69
N GLY A 19 -14.42 2.24 14.45
CA GLY A 19 -13.30 2.44 13.53
C GLY A 19 -13.69 2.05 12.11
N VAL A 20 -14.08 3.03 11.30
CA VAL A 20 -14.31 2.80 9.87
C VAL A 20 -12.95 2.72 9.18
N THR A 21 -12.29 1.55 9.20
CA THR A 21 -11.14 1.32 8.33
C THR A 21 -11.66 1.06 6.92
N CYS A 22 -11.51 2.07 6.07
CA CYS A 22 -11.71 1.89 4.64
C CYS A 22 -10.43 1.29 4.07
N HIS A 23 -10.58 0.27 3.24
CA HIS A 23 -9.47 -0.35 2.53
C HIS A 23 -9.56 -0.02 1.05
N TYR A 24 -8.41 -0.01 0.42
CA TYR A 24 -8.27 0.11 -1.02
C TYR A 24 -8.29 -1.29 -1.63
N LEU A 25 -9.11 -1.50 -2.66
CA LEU A 25 -9.18 -2.76 -3.37
C LEU A 25 -8.84 -2.50 -4.83
N ARG A 26 -7.84 -3.20 -5.34
CA ARG A 26 -7.47 -3.21 -6.74
C ARG A 26 -7.89 -4.53 -7.36
N VAL A 27 -8.64 -4.45 -8.44
CA VAL A 27 -8.98 -5.59 -9.30
C VAL A 27 -8.31 -5.38 -10.64
N TYR A 28 -7.53 -6.36 -11.10
CA TYR A 28 -6.83 -6.27 -12.37
C TYR A 28 -6.71 -7.63 -13.05
N VAL A 29 -6.40 -7.63 -14.34
CA VAL A 29 -6.15 -8.85 -15.11
C VAL A 29 -4.68 -8.84 -15.52
N GLU A 30 -4.00 -9.95 -15.30
CA GLU A 30 -2.62 -10.17 -15.74
C GLU A 30 -2.56 -11.49 -16.49
N GLY A 31 -2.19 -11.42 -17.77
CA GLY A 31 -2.36 -12.53 -18.70
C GLY A 31 -3.84 -12.88 -18.89
N LYS A 32 -4.23 -14.11 -18.53
CA LYS A 32 -5.62 -14.59 -18.56
C LYS A 32 -6.30 -14.56 -17.19
N LYS A 33 -5.54 -14.31 -16.12
CA LYS A 33 -5.99 -14.47 -14.74
C LYS A 33 -6.39 -13.14 -14.13
N LYS A 34 -7.45 -13.18 -13.33
CA LYS A 34 -7.94 -12.03 -12.57
C LYS A 34 -7.35 -12.03 -11.17
N TYR A 35 -6.96 -10.86 -10.69
CA TYR A 35 -6.36 -10.68 -9.38
C TYR A 35 -7.09 -9.61 -8.57
N ILE A 36 -7.18 -9.85 -7.27
CA ILE A 36 -7.66 -8.92 -6.26
C ILE A 36 -6.56 -8.63 -5.26
N GLN A 37 -6.33 -7.36 -4.97
CA GLN A 37 -5.32 -6.91 -4.03
C GLN A 37 -5.94 -5.89 -3.06
N PHE A 38 -5.79 -6.14 -1.76
CA PHE A 38 -6.15 -5.19 -0.72
C PHE A 38 -4.94 -4.34 -0.33
N ASP A 39 -5.11 -3.02 -0.32
CA ASP A 39 -4.10 -2.03 0.05
C ASP A 39 -2.74 -2.30 -0.62
N HIS A 40 -1.73 -2.65 0.18
CA HIS A 40 -0.37 -3.01 -0.24
C HIS A 40 -0.06 -4.50 0.02
N GLY A 41 -1.09 -5.32 0.25
CA GLY A 41 -0.96 -6.76 0.45
C GLY A 41 -0.65 -7.52 -0.84
N LEU A 42 -0.50 -8.83 -0.72
CA LEU A 42 -0.26 -9.71 -1.86
C LEU A 42 -1.52 -9.84 -2.73
N PRO A 43 -1.41 -9.73 -4.06
CA PRO A 43 -2.50 -10.04 -4.98
C PRO A 43 -2.93 -11.51 -4.86
N GLN A 44 -4.24 -11.74 -4.86
CA GLN A 44 -4.87 -13.05 -4.82
C GLN A 44 -5.58 -13.32 -6.14
N GLU A 45 -5.37 -14.51 -6.70
CA GLU A 45 -6.06 -14.94 -7.91
C GLU A 45 -7.55 -15.12 -7.61
N ALA A 46 -8.41 -14.60 -8.49
CA ALA A 46 -9.81 -14.34 -8.19
C ALA A 46 -10.79 -14.93 -9.22
N GLU A 47 -10.32 -15.75 -10.18
CA GLU A 47 -11.15 -16.31 -11.26
C GLU A 47 -12.45 -16.97 -10.74
N ASP A 48 -12.36 -17.71 -9.63
CA ASP A 48 -13.50 -18.43 -9.04
C ASP A 48 -13.75 -18.14 -7.56
N GLN A 49 -12.83 -17.44 -6.89
CA GLN A 49 -12.89 -17.17 -5.43
C GLN A 49 -13.18 -15.70 -5.11
N GLU A 50 -13.64 -14.92 -6.10
CA GLU A 50 -13.94 -13.49 -5.92
C GLU A 50 -14.81 -13.23 -4.69
N ASP A 51 -15.87 -14.02 -4.54
CA ASP A 51 -16.83 -13.91 -3.46
C ASP A 51 -16.28 -14.27 -2.08
N GLU A 52 -15.36 -15.23 -2.02
CA GLU A 52 -14.69 -15.63 -0.78
C GLU A 52 -13.72 -14.53 -0.32
N ILE A 53 -12.92 -14.01 -1.26
CA ILE A 53 -11.93 -12.96 -1.02
C ILE A 53 -12.60 -11.69 -0.48
N ILE A 54 -13.78 -11.34 -0.99
CA ILE A 54 -14.52 -10.13 -0.58
C ILE A 54 -15.60 -10.38 0.47
N HIS A 55 -15.79 -11.62 0.95
CA HIS A 55 -16.93 -12.00 1.79
C HIS A 55 -17.11 -11.12 3.04
N GLY A 56 -15.99 -10.67 3.63
CA GLY A 56 -15.95 -9.79 4.80
C GLY A 56 -16.11 -8.28 4.51
N TYR A 57 -16.29 -7.87 3.26
CA TYR A 57 -16.23 -6.48 2.83
C TYR A 57 -17.49 -6.04 2.08
N MET A 58 -17.81 -4.76 2.20
CA MET A 58 -18.82 -4.07 1.39
C MET A 58 -18.12 -3.06 0.50
N ILE A 59 -18.51 -3.02 -0.78
CA ILE A 59 -18.02 -2.02 -1.71
C ILE A 59 -18.76 -0.72 -1.46
N VAL A 60 -17.99 0.33 -1.17
CA VAL A 60 -18.51 1.67 -0.96
C VAL A 60 -18.65 2.40 -2.28
N LYS A 61 -17.60 2.36 -3.11
CA LYS A 61 -17.60 2.97 -4.46
C LYS A 61 -16.45 2.48 -5.32
N LYS A 62 -16.61 2.56 -6.65
CA LYS A 62 -15.49 2.51 -7.60
C LYS A 62 -14.74 3.85 -7.59
N ILE A 63 -13.42 3.81 -7.65
CA ILE A 63 -12.52 4.95 -7.64
C ILE A 63 -11.95 5.11 -9.04
N THR A 64 -12.15 6.28 -9.65
CA THR A 64 -11.64 6.63 -10.99
C THR A 64 -10.28 7.34 -10.93
N ARG A 65 -9.97 7.99 -9.80
CA ARG A 65 -8.67 8.62 -9.51
C ARG A 65 -8.08 8.00 -8.24
N PRO A 66 -7.30 6.91 -8.39
CA PRO A 66 -6.82 6.05 -7.32
C PRO A 66 -6.26 6.72 -6.09
N VAL A 67 -5.46 7.77 -6.31
CA VAL A 67 -4.60 8.33 -5.29
C VAL A 67 -4.54 9.83 -5.48
N GLU A 68 -4.96 10.57 -4.46
CA GLU A 68 -4.62 11.97 -4.28
C GLU A 68 -3.58 12.05 -3.16
N VAL A 69 -2.31 12.11 -3.55
CA VAL A 69 -1.20 12.14 -2.60
C VAL A 69 -1.09 13.53 -1.98
N LYS A 70 -1.52 13.70 -0.74
CA LYS A 70 -1.34 14.97 -0.01
C LYS A 70 0.09 15.16 0.51
N LYS A 71 0.72 14.10 1.00
CA LYS A 71 2.08 14.11 1.57
C LYS A 71 2.68 12.70 1.55
N ILE A 72 3.92 12.57 1.09
CA ILE A 72 4.76 11.39 1.29
C ILE A 72 5.96 11.82 2.14
N GLN A 73 6.33 11.01 3.13
CA GLN A 73 7.53 11.23 3.92
C GLN A 73 8.13 9.88 4.28
N VAL A 74 9.36 9.64 3.86
CA VAL A 74 10.19 8.50 4.28
C VAL A 74 11.20 9.04 5.28
N SER A 75 11.24 8.46 6.48
CA SER A 75 12.24 8.79 7.49
C SER A 75 13.23 7.63 7.63
N VAL A 76 14.52 7.93 7.64
CA VAL A 76 15.59 6.99 7.98
C VAL A 76 16.22 7.48 9.27
N GLU A 77 16.27 6.62 10.28
CA GLU A 77 16.81 6.91 11.60
C GLU A 77 17.92 5.91 11.90
N TRP A 78 19.07 6.41 12.36
CA TRP A 78 20.20 5.55 12.75
C TRP A 78 21.00 6.20 13.88
N GLN A 79 21.79 5.37 14.56
CA GLN A 79 22.75 5.80 15.57
C GLN A 79 24.16 5.55 15.04
N ASP A 80 25.10 6.47 15.30
CA ASP A 80 26.50 6.26 14.98
C ASP A 80 27.27 5.51 16.10
N GLU A 81 28.57 5.38 15.92
CA GLU A 81 29.45 4.66 16.86
C GLU A 81 29.64 5.42 18.19
N ASP A 82 29.45 6.74 18.17
CA ASP A 82 29.55 7.62 19.34
C ASP A 82 28.21 7.71 20.11
N GLY A 83 27.14 7.12 19.55
CA GLY A 83 25.83 7.07 20.15
C GLY A 83 24.91 8.21 19.72
N ASP A 84 25.33 9.05 18.77
CA ASP A 84 24.53 10.16 18.27
C ASP A 84 23.42 9.68 17.34
N SER A 85 22.23 10.26 17.50
CA SER A 85 21.05 9.90 16.72
C SER A 85 20.86 10.83 15.52
N PHE A 86 20.68 10.24 14.35
CA PHE A 86 20.48 10.95 13.09
C PHE A 86 19.11 10.62 12.51
N VAL A 87 18.47 11.63 11.92
CA VAL A 87 17.18 11.48 11.24
C VAL A 87 17.23 12.17 9.88
N MET A 88 17.06 11.40 8.81
CA MET A 88 16.88 11.92 7.46
C MET A 88 15.45 11.76 6.98
N ARG A 89 14.89 12.79 6.34
CA ARG A 89 13.50 12.80 5.86
C ARG A 89 13.46 13.09 4.37
N ALA A 90 12.99 12.14 3.56
CA ALA A 90 12.71 12.33 2.15
C ALA A 90 11.23 12.58 1.93
N LYS A 91 10.89 13.67 1.23
CA LYS A 91 9.50 14.01 0.87
C LYS A 91 9.09 13.57 -0.53
N ASN A 92 10.05 13.13 -1.34
CA ASN A 92 9.84 12.67 -2.71
C ASN A 92 10.94 11.67 -3.12
N SER A 93 10.74 11.01 -4.26
CA SER A 93 11.65 10.00 -4.80
C SER A 93 13.03 10.56 -5.15
N TYR A 94 13.12 11.82 -5.57
CA TYR A 94 14.40 12.47 -5.86
C TYR A 94 15.28 12.59 -4.61
N VAL A 95 14.72 13.12 -3.51
CA VAL A 95 15.43 13.23 -2.23
C VAL A 95 15.79 11.85 -1.70
N LEU A 96 14.88 10.88 -1.78
CA LEU A 96 15.16 9.51 -1.35
C LEU A 96 16.32 8.89 -2.13
N LYS A 97 16.34 9.07 -3.46
CA LYS A 97 17.43 8.60 -4.32
C LYS A 97 18.77 9.23 -3.92
N ARG A 98 18.80 10.54 -3.68
CA ARG A 98 20.00 11.26 -3.23
C ARG A 98 20.51 10.76 -1.88
N ILE A 99 19.62 10.45 -0.94
CA ILE A 99 20.02 9.83 0.34
C ILE A 99 20.73 8.50 0.09
N PHE A 100 20.17 7.63 -0.76
CA PHE A 100 20.80 6.35 -1.07
C PHE A 100 22.13 6.48 -1.84
N GLU A 101 22.28 7.49 -2.69
CA GLU A 101 23.53 7.79 -3.39
C GLU A 101 24.62 8.28 -2.43
N TYR A 102 24.30 9.20 -1.52
CA TYR A 102 25.28 9.83 -0.62
C TYR A 102 25.55 9.01 0.65
N PHE A 103 24.63 8.12 1.04
CA PHE A 103 24.75 7.29 2.24
C PHE A 103 24.60 5.80 1.89
N PRO A 104 25.63 5.15 1.31
CA PRO A 104 25.56 3.75 0.88
C PRO A 104 25.24 2.77 2.01
N ARG A 105 25.63 3.08 3.25
CA ARG A 105 25.29 2.26 4.44
C ARG A 105 23.78 2.23 4.69
N VAL A 106 23.09 3.35 4.49
CA VAL A 106 21.61 3.43 4.58
C VAL A 106 20.98 2.57 3.48
N LEU A 107 21.49 2.66 2.25
CA LEU A 107 21.02 1.81 1.14
C LEU A 107 21.22 0.31 1.43
N LYS A 108 22.37 -0.06 2.01
CA LYS A 108 22.66 -1.44 2.41
C LYS A 108 21.66 -1.95 3.45
N ALA A 109 21.34 -1.13 4.45
CA ALA A 109 20.36 -1.48 5.47
C ALA A 109 18.92 -1.57 4.92
N PHE A 110 18.57 -0.77 3.90
CA PHE A 110 17.22 -0.76 3.31
C PHE A 110 16.96 -1.91 2.32
N LYS A 111 18.01 -2.53 1.78
CA LYS A 111 17.91 -3.66 0.83
C LYS A 111 17.79 -5.03 1.51
N VAL A 112 17.75 -5.07 2.84
CA VAL A 112 17.69 -6.31 3.65
C VAL A 112 16.29 -6.90 3.64
#